data_AF-A0A0F9H1C2-F1
#
_entry.id   AF-A0A0F9H1C2-F1
#
_cell.length_a   1.000
_cell.length_b   1.000
_cell.length_c   1.000
_cell.angle_alpha   90.00
_cell.angle_beta   90.00
_cell.angle_gamma   90.00
#
_symmetry.space_group_name_H-M   'P 1'
#
loop_
_entity.id
_entity.type
_entity.pdbx_description
1 polymer ?
#
loop_
_entity_poly.entity_id
_entity_poly.type
_entity_poly.pdbx_seq_one_letter_code
_entity_poly.pdbx_strand_id
1 'polypeptide(L)'
;MTWELATSICDQAAAAGAGIVPSGLGEPLRWSSASLSGLLSYIDERSPDTQITIFTSLVAPESERILFRQAVARHRGRILVAITLHYAQGRKPLLWEDSRRVGWEKYEEAALRLRELDGGPREVHVAIQPTCPADARQHFTQKFGPNGDRVHSDSQQIEAWFGLVNDRNTHALAPPSLPSDEPCSRPFEDTFMVLYDGRCVACCQDVIEPGHVVGDLNEQSLMDVWHGEKMVALRQRHLDRNVEGISPCNICARTVSYERR
;
A
#
# COMPACT_ATOMS: atom_id res chain seq x y z
N MET A 1 -8.50 -7.99 10.63
CA MET A 1 -8.34 -7.01 11.71
C MET A 1 -9.70 -6.69 12.31
N THR A 2 -9.81 -6.67 13.62
CA THR A 2 -11.04 -6.25 14.31
C THR A 2 -11.22 -4.73 14.25
N TRP A 3 -12.42 -4.25 14.51
CA TRP A 3 -12.70 -2.81 14.53
C TRP A 3 -11.94 -2.11 15.66
N GLU A 4 -11.87 -2.74 16.83
CA GLU A 4 -11.21 -2.23 18.02
C GLU A 4 -9.71 -2.05 17.80
N LEU A 5 -9.08 -3.03 17.15
CA LEU A 5 -7.66 -2.96 16.83
C LEU A 5 -7.39 -1.87 15.78
N ALA A 6 -8.19 -1.81 14.71
CA ALA A 6 -8.03 -0.82 13.65
C ALA A 6 -8.17 0.63 14.18
N THR A 7 -9.17 0.87 15.01
CA THR A 7 -9.41 2.18 15.62
C THR A 7 -8.34 2.57 16.63
N SER A 8 -7.89 1.62 17.46
CA SER A 8 -6.73 1.81 18.35
C SER A 8 -5.46 2.19 17.59
N ILE A 9 -5.18 1.53 16.46
CA ILE A 9 -4.04 1.87 15.59
C ILE A 9 -4.17 3.28 15.05
N CYS A 10 -5.37 3.68 14.60
CA CYS A 10 -5.60 5.01 14.06
C CYS A 10 -5.38 6.10 15.12
N ASP A 11 -5.90 5.91 16.33
CA ASP A 11 -5.70 6.84 17.45
C ASP A 11 -4.20 6.99 17.78
N GLN A 12 -3.46 5.87 17.85
CA GLN A 12 -2.03 5.87 18.15
C GLN A 12 -1.19 6.51 17.03
N ALA A 13 -1.50 6.21 15.77
CA ALA A 13 -0.82 6.79 14.62
C ALA A 13 -1.05 8.31 14.54
N ALA A 14 -2.29 8.76 14.72
CA ALA A 14 -2.63 10.17 14.75
C ALA A 14 -1.94 10.91 15.90
N ALA A 15 -1.90 10.32 17.10
CA ALA A 15 -1.18 10.88 18.25
C ALA A 15 0.34 11.01 18.00
N ALA A 16 0.91 10.10 17.21
CA ALA A 16 2.31 10.15 16.78
C ALA A 16 2.56 11.09 15.58
N GLY A 17 1.52 11.73 15.03
CA GLY A 17 1.62 12.55 13.82
C GLY A 17 1.92 11.75 12.55
N ALA A 18 1.68 10.44 12.57
CA ALA A 18 1.92 9.55 11.44
C ALA A 18 0.74 9.56 10.45
N GLY A 19 1.05 9.40 9.16
CA GLY A 19 0.04 9.11 8.16
C GLY A 19 -0.51 7.69 8.30
N ILE A 20 -1.75 7.48 7.87
CA ILE A 20 -2.44 6.19 7.94
C ILE A 20 -2.65 5.63 6.53
N VAL A 21 -2.28 4.36 6.36
CA VAL A 21 -2.54 3.60 5.14
C VAL A 21 -3.44 2.42 5.49
N PRO A 22 -4.78 2.56 5.43
CA PRO A 22 -5.71 1.50 5.81
C PRO A 22 -5.85 0.48 4.67
N SER A 23 -4.72 -0.07 4.22
CA SER A 23 -4.63 -0.98 3.07
C SER A 23 -3.49 -1.97 3.29
N GLY A 24 -3.67 -3.19 2.80
CA GLY A 24 -2.67 -4.26 2.84
C GLY A 24 -2.69 -5.03 1.52
N LEU A 25 -2.50 -6.36 1.58
CA LEU A 25 -2.57 -7.21 0.38
C LEU A 25 -4.01 -7.51 -0.12
N GLY A 26 -5.03 -7.09 0.62
CA GLY A 26 -6.44 -7.30 0.28
C GLY A 26 -7.13 -6.04 -0.23
N GLU A 27 -8.35 -6.18 -0.75
CA GLU A 27 -9.21 -5.05 -1.11
C GLU A 27 -9.84 -4.45 0.16
N PRO A 28 -9.45 -3.23 0.59
CA PRO A 28 -9.95 -2.66 1.84
C PRO A 28 -11.45 -2.35 1.82
N LEU A 29 -12.06 -2.13 0.64
CA LEU A 29 -13.52 -1.99 0.53
C LEU A 29 -14.30 -3.30 0.70
N ARG A 30 -13.61 -4.43 0.82
CA ARG A 30 -14.20 -5.74 1.14
C ARG A 30 -13.81 -6.24 2.52
N TRP A 31 -13.34 -5.35 3.39
CA TRP A 31 -13.09 -5.70 4.78
C TRP A 31 -14.36 -6.31 5.39
N SER A 32 -14.29 -7.56 5.82
CA SER A 32 -15.48 -8.34 6.16
C SER A 32 -15.99 -8.11 7.59
N SER A 33 -15.12 -7.64 8.49
CA SER A 33 -15.45 -7.44 9.90
C SER A 33 -15.80 -6.00 10.26
N ALA A 34 -15.69 -5.06 9.31
CA ALA A 34 -16.05 -3.65 9.46
C ALA A 34 -16.10 -2.98 8.07
N SER A 35 -16.17 -1.65 7.99
CA SER A 35 -16.10 -0.93 6.71
C SER A 35 -14.99 0.10 6.70
N LEU A 36 -14.28 0.21 5.55
CA LEU A 36 -13.29 1.27 5.35
C LEU A 36 -13.94 2.65 5.48
N SER A 37 -15.12 2.84 4.89
CA SER A 37 -15.89 4.09 4.96
C SER A 37 -16.23 4.50 6.40
N GLY A 38 -16.54 3.51 7.26
CA GLY A 38 -16.74 3.73 8.68
C GLY A 38 -15.44 4.15 9.38
N LEU A 39 -14.32 3.50 9.06
CA LEU A 39 -13.01 3.85 9.62
C LEU A 39 -12.58 5.27 9.24
N LEU A 40 -12.80 5.68 7.99
CA LEU A 40 -12.54 7.05 7.54
C LEU A 40 -13.40 8.06 8.31
N SER A 41 -14.69 7.76 8.52
CA SER A 41 -15.57 8.61 9.31
C SER A 41 -15.09 8.73 10.76
N TYR A 42 -14.64 7.61 11.35
CA TYR A 42 -14.06 7.60 12.68
C TYR A 42 -12.80 8.47 12.79
N ILE A 43 -11.91 8.39 11.80
CA ILE A 43 -10.70 9.23 11.75
C ILE A 43 -11.09 10.71 11.61
N ASP A 44 -12.04 11.05 10.76
CA ASP A 44 -12.49 12.44 10.57
C ASP A 44 -13.07 13.06 11.86
N GLU A 45 -13.80 12.27 12.66
CA GLU A 45 -14.37 12.73 13.93
C GLU A 45 -13.30 13.01 15.01
N ARG A 46 -12.21 12.25 15.02
CA ARG A 46 -11.21 12.29 16.11
C ARG A 46 -9.93 13.04 15.75
N SER A 47 -9.47 12.86 14.52
CA SER A 47 -8.19 13.36 14.02
C SER A 47 -8.36 13.80 12.56
N PRO A 48 -9.19 14.83 12.29
CA PRO A 48 -9.59 15.25 10.94
C PRO A 48 -8.42 15.65 10.04
N ASP A 49 -7.30 16.09 10.61
CA ASP A 49 -6.14 16.55 9.86
C ASP A 49 -5.16 15.41 9.48
N THR A 50 -5.47 14.16 9.88
CA THR A 50 -4.62 12.99 9.60
C THR A 50 -4.40 12.81 8.10
N GLN A 51 -3.17 12.51 7.70
CA GLN A 51 -2.88 12.18 6.31
C GLN A 51 -3.29 10.73 6.04
N ILE A 52 -4.08 10.50 5.00
CA ILE A 52 -4.58 9.17 4.65
C ILE A 52 -4.15 8.83 3.22
N THR A 53 -3.58 7.64 3.03
CA THR A 53 -3.31 7.09 1.70
C THR A 53 -4.03 5.76 1.54
N ILE A 54 -4.83 5.60 0.49
CA ILE A 54 -5.68 4.41 0.29
C ILE A 54 -5.28 3.72 -1.00
N PHE A 55 -4.96 2.44 -0.92
CA PHE A 55 -4.76 1.57 -2.08
C PHE A 55 -5.99 0.69 -2.27
N THR A 56 -6.69 0.85 -3.39
CA THR A 56 -7.93 0.10 -3.66
C THR A 56 -8.08 -0.19 -5.15
N SER A 57 -8.72 -1.30 -5.48
CA SER A 57 -9.17 -1.62 -6.83
C SER A 57 -10.60 -1.11 -7.09
N LEU A 58 -11.28 -0.57 -6.07
CA LEU A 58 -12.69 -0.15 -6.13
C LEU A 58 -13.65 -1.31 -6.51
N VAL A 59 -13.21 -2.56 -6.36
CA VAL A 59 -14.01 -3.76 -6.61
C VAL A 59 -14.84 -4.09 -5.37
N ALA A 60 -15.94 -3.36 -5.19
CA ALA A 60 -16.88 -3.52 -4.08
C ALA A 60 -18.33 -3.28 -4.55
N PRO A 61 -19.36 -3.69 -3.77
CA PRO A 61 -20.75 -3.34 -4.05
C PRO A 61 -20.94 -1.83 -4.22
N GLU A 62 -21.88 -1.40 -5.07
CA GLU A 62 -22.08 0.04 -5.35
C GLU A 62 -22.38 0.84 -4.07
N SER A 63 -23.12 0.26 -3.12
CA SER A 63 -23.39 0.87 -1.82
C SER A 63 -22.12 1.24 -1.07
N GLU A 64 -21.13 0.34 -1.02
CA GLU A 64 -19.84 0.59 -0.37
C GLU A 64 -19.04 1.65 -1.11
N ARG A 65 -19.07 1.64 -2.45
CA ARG A 65 -18.39 2.67 -3.26
C ARG A 65 -19.00 4.06 -3.04
N ILE A 66 -20.32 4.16 -2.87
CA ILE A 66 -21.00 5.42 -2.54
C ILE A 66 -20.55 5.92 -1.15
N LEU A 67 -20.60 5.06 -0.13
CA LEU A 67 -20.19 5.42 1.22
C LEU A 67 -18.72 5.83 1.27
N PHE A 68 -17.86 5.13 0.54
CA PHE A 68 -16.44 5.45 0.44
C PHE A 68 -16.23 6.85 -0.16
N ARG A 69 -16.88 7.16 -1.28
CA ARG A 69 -16.82 8.49 -1.90
C ARG A 69 -17.27 9.59 -0.94
N GLN A 70 -18.36 9.36 -0.20
CA GLN A 70 -18.87 10.31 0.79
C GLN A 70 -17.88 10.52 1.94
N ALA A 71 -17.24 9.45 2.43
CA ALA A 71 -16.25 9.55 3.49
C ALA A 71 -14.99 10.30 3.02
N VAL A 72 -14.49 10.00 1.82
CA VAL A 72 -13.36 10.70 1.21
C VAL A 72 -13.63 12.19 1.04
N ALA A 73 -14.82 12.57 0.56
CA ALA A 73 -15.19 13.97 0.35
C ALA A 73 -15.37 14.80 1.64
N ARG A 74 -15.53 14.14 2.79
CA ARG A 74 -15.67 14.81 4.09
C ARG A 74 -14.33 15.02 4.79
N HIS A 75 -13.35 14.17 4.51
CA HIS A 75 -12.06 14.18 5.19
C HIS A 75 -11.32 15.49 4.98
N ARG A 76 -10.99 16.19 6.07
CA ARG A 76 -10.35 17.52 5.99
C ARG A 76 -8.85 17.47 5.70
N GLY A 77 -8.19 16.42 6.19
CA GLY A 77 -6.77 16.19 6.01
C GLY A 77 -6.39 15.87 4.56
N ARG A 78 -5.09 15.65 4.33
CA ARG A 78 -4.64 15.21 3.00
C ARG A 78 -5.04 13.76 2.80
N ILE A 79 -5.90 13.51 1.81
CA ILE A 79 -6.24 12.15 1.37
C ILE A 79 -5.75 11.91 -0.05
N LEU A 80 -5.03 10.80 -0.23
CA LEU A 80 -4.56 10.28 -1.50
C LEU A 80 -5.27 8.95 -1.76
N VAL A 81 -5.85 8.81 -2.94
CA VAL A 81 -6.47 7.54 -3.37
C VAL A 81 -5.72 6.99 -4.56
N ALA A 82 -5.06 5.85 -4.37
CA ALA A 82 -4.35 5.08 -5.38
C ALA A 82 -5.23 3.94 -5.91
N ILE A 83 -5.74 4.09 -7.13
CA ILE A 83 -6.57 3.09 -7.79
C ILE A 83 -5.65 2.13 -8.53
N THR A 84 -5.63 0.87 -8.11
CA THR A 84 -4.76 -0.15 -8.71
C THR A 84 -5.50 -0.91 -9.80
N LEU A 85 -5.04 -0.77 -11.04
CA LEU A 85 -5.53 -1.49 -12.20
C LEU A 85 -4.78 -2.82 -12.34
N HIS A 86 -5.41 -3.91 -11.90
CA HIS A 86 -4.87 -5.25 -12.09
C HIS A 86 -5.28 -5.82 -13.46
N TYR A 87 -4.29 -6.12 -14.32
CA TYR A 87 -4.49 -6.90 -15.54
C TYR A 87 -3.53 -8.10 -15.53
N ALA A 88 -3.74 -9.08 -14.67
CA ALA A 88 -2.82 -10.23 -14.62
C ALA A 88 -3.21 -11.26 -15.69
N GLN A 89 -2.46 -11.41 -16.79
CA GLN A 89 -2.56 -12.60 -17.65
C GLN A 89 -2.03 -13.89 -16.95
N GLY A 90 -1.86 -13.86 -15.63
CA GLY A 90 -1.35 -14.93 -14.79
C GLY A 90 -2.44 -15.86 -14.24
N ARG A 91 -2.07 -17.14 -14.07
CA ARG A 91 -2.95 -18.27 -13.72
C ARG A 91 -3.44 -18.33 -12.25
N LYS A 92 -3.45 -17.23 -11.48
CA LYS A 92 -3.97 -17.25 -10.09
C LYS A 92 -5.35 -16.57 -9.98
N PRO A 93 -6.36 -17.20 -9.35
CA PRO A 93 -7.77 -16.85 -9.59
C PRO A 93 -8.27 -15.59 -8.87
N LEU A 94 -7.65 -15.21 -7.74
CA LEU A 94 -8.28 -14.30 -6.76
C LEU A 94 -8.48 -12.86 -7.25
N LEU A 95 -7.68 -12.35 -8.19
CA LEU A 95 -7.85 -11.01 -8.76
C LEU A 95 -8.16 -11.02 -10.26
N TRP A 96 -7.93 -12.15 -10.94
CA TRP A 96 -8.06 -12.25 -12.39
C TRP A 96 -9.51 -12.30 -12.86
N GLU A 97 -10.33 -13.14 -12.21
CA GLU A 97 -11.73 -13.28 -12.63
C GLU A 97 -12.53 -12.01 -12.34
N ASP A 98 -12.26 -11.36 -11.20
CA ASP A 98 -12.91 -10.12 -10.81
C ASP A 98 -12.44 -8.95 -11.66
N SER A 99 -11.14 -8.83 -11.99
CA SER A 99 -10.66 -7.73 -12.82
C SER A 99 -11.16 -7.80 -14.26
N ARG A 100 -11.32 -9.01 -14.82
CA ARG A 100 -11.94 -9.24 -16.14
C ARG A 100 -13.41 -8.83 -16.19
N ARG A 101 -14.16 -9.03 -15.10
CA ARG A 101 -15.59 -8.70 -15.01
C ARG A 101 -15.83 -7.19 -14.86
N VAL A 102 -14.87 -6.48 -14.28
CA VAL A 102 -15.03 -5.05 -13.98
C VAL A 102 -14.73 -4.19 -15.21
N GLY A 103 -13.79 -4.56 -16.09
CA GLY A 103 -13.44 -3.75 -17.27
C GLY A 103 -12.73 -2.45 -16.89
N TRP A 104 -11.73 -2.01 -17.65
CA TRP A 104 -10.89 -0.86 -17.28
C TRP A 104 -11.68 0.46 -17.29
N GLU A 105 -12.74 0.54 -18.10
CA GLU A 105 -13.65 1.66 -18.19
C GLU A 105 -14.32 1.98 -16.85
N LYS A 106 -14.62 0.95 -16.04
CA LYS A 106 -15.22 1.16 -14.71
C LYS A 106 -14.22 1.71 -13.71
N TYR A 107 -12.94 1.38 -13.82
CA TYR A 107 -11.92 1.97 -12.97
C TYR A 107 -11.67 3.42 -13.35
N GLU A 108 -11.67 3.73 -14.65
CA GLU A 108 -11.61 5.10 -15.13
C GLU A 108 -12.80 5.92 -14.65
N GLU A 109 -14.03 5.41 -14.83
CA GLU A 109 -15.25 6.07 -14.34
C GLU A 109 -15.16 6.32 -12.83
N ALA A 110 -14.66 5.35 -12.06
CA ALA A 110 -14.53 5.48 -10.63
C ALA A 110 -13.46 6.51 -10.22
N ALA A 111 -12.33 6.57 -10.94
CA ALA A 111 -11.30 7.58 -10.76
C ALA A 111 -11.82 9.00 -11.05
N LEU A 112 -12.53 9.16 -12.17
CA LEU A 112 -13.15 10.44 -12.55
C LEU A 112 -14.20 10.87 -11.52
N ARG A 113 -15.06 9.94 -11.10
CA ARG A 113 -16.06 10.22 -10.06
C ARG A 113 -15.41 10.68 -8.75
N LEU A 114 -14.28 10.10 -8.35
CA LEU A 114 -13.56 10.54 -7.15
C LEU A 114 -12.98 11.94 -7.32
N ARG A 115 -12.41 12.25 -8.49
CA ARG A 115 -11.86 13.56 -8.81
C ARG A 115 -12.94 14.66 -8.86
N GLU A 116 -14.12 14.33 -9.38
CA GLU A 116 -15.24 15.27 -9.53
C GLU A 116 -16.01 15.50 -8.21
N LEU A 117 -15.64 14.82 -7.11
CA LEU A 117 -16.24 15.07 -5.80
C LEU A 117 -15.88 16.47 -5.32
N ASP A 118 -16.91 17.26 -5.00
CA ASP A 118 -16.74 18.49 -4.24
C ASP A 118 -16.20 18.15 -2.84
N GLY A 119 -15.10 18.80 -2.44
CA GLY A 119 -14.33 18.42 -1.24
C GLY A 119 -13.58 17.09 -1.36
N GLY A 120 -13.48 16.52 -2.57
CA GLY A 120 -12.80 15.24 -2.84
C GLY A 120 -11.29 15.21 -2.57
N PRO A 121 -10.63 14.07 -2.88
CA PRO A 121 -9.21 13.90 -2.59
C PRO A 121 -8.37 14.92 -3.35
N ARG A 122 -7.32 15.43 -2.68
CA ARG A 122 -6.40 16.41 -3.30
C ARG A 122 -5.61 15.80 -4.45
N GLU A 123 -5.34 14.50 -4.38
CA GLU A 123 -4.64 13.74 -5.40
C GLU A 123 -5.31 12.38 -5.61
N VAL A 124 -5.68 12.11 -6.86
CA VAL A 124 -6.05 10.77 -7.31
C VAL A 124 -4.89 10.21 -8.08
N HIS A 125 -4.36 9.09 -7.61
CA HIS A 125 -3.30 8.36 -8.28
C HIS A 125 -3.92 7.17 -8.99
N VAL A 126 -3.60 7.01 -10.26
CA VAL A 126 -3.98 5.80 -11.00
C VAL A 126 -2.73 4.96 -11.18
N ALA A 127 -2.67 3.86 -10.45
CA ALA A 127 -1.59 2.89 -10.51
C ALA A 127 -1.93 1.84 -11.58
N ILE A 128 -1.15 1.81 -12.66
CA ILE A 128 -1.35 0.90 -13.78
C ILE A 128 -0.27 -0.16 -13.75
N GLN A 129 -0.67 -1.43 -13.61
CA GLN A 129 0.31 -2.51 -13.63
C GLN A 129 0.96 -2.66 -15.03
N PRO A 130 2.25 -3.06 -15.10
CA PRO A 130 2.96 -3.34 -16.36
C PRO A 130 2.23 -4.31 -17.30
N THR A 131 1.44 -5.20 -16.72
CA THR A 131 0.73 -6.25 -17.42
C THR A 131 -0.51 -5.73 -18.15
N CYS A 132 -0.95 -4.50 -17.85
CA CYS A 132 -2.03 -3.81 -18.56
C CYS A 132 -1.64 -3.56 -20.03
N PRO A 133 -2.54 -3.75 -21.01
CA PRO A 133 -2.25 -3.51 -22.42
C PRO A 133 -1.68 -2.11 -22.70
N ALA A 134 -0.80 -2.01 -23.71
CA ALA A 134 -0.06 -0.77 -24.00
C ALA A 134 -0.98 0.41 -24.40
N ASP A 135 -2.05 0.11 -25.14
CA ASP A 135 -3.12 1.05 -25.51
C ASP A 135 -3.86 1.58 -24.28
N ALA A 136 -4.22 0.70 -23.34
CA ALA A 136 -4.82 1.12 -22.07
C ALA A 136 -3.86 2.00 -21.26
N ARG A 137 -2.57 1.63 -21.13
CA ARG A 137 -1.58 2.48 -20.46
C ARG A 137 -1.46 3.86 -21.09
N GLN A 138 -1.42 3.93 -22.43
CA GLN A 138 -1.37 5.18 -23.17
C GLN A 138 -2.62 6.02 -22.92
N HIS A 139 -3.81 5.42 -22.99
CA HIS A 139 -5.10 6.07 -22.75
C HIS A 139 -5.16 6.73 -21.37
N PHE A 140 -4.84 5.99 -20.30
CA PHE A 140 -4.84 6.53 -18.95
C PHE A 140 -3.79 7.64 -18.76
N THR A 141 -2.59 7.48 -19.34
CA THR A 141 -1.54 8.51 -19.28
C THR A 141 -2.01 9.81 -19.94
N GLN A 142 -2.64 9.71 -21.12
CA GLN A 142 -3.19 10.87 -21.83
C GLN A 142 -4.36 11.52 -21.09
N LYS A 143 -5.19 10.73 -20.42
CA LYS A 143 -6.39 11.22 -19.76
C LYS A 143 -6.12 11.90 -18.40
N PHE A 144 -5.28 11.28 -17.57
CA PHE A 144 -5.05 11.74 -16.20
C PHE A 144 -3.77 12.60 -16.09
N GLY A 145 -2.72 12.32 -16.87
CA GLY A 145 -1.44 13.04 -16.79
C GLY A 145 -1.54 14.58 -16.97
N PRO A 146 -2.25 15.10 -17.98
CA PRO A 146 -2.36 16.56 -18.19
C PRO A 146 -3.13 17.31 -17.10
N ASN A 147 -3.87 16.61 -16.25
CA ASN A 147 -4.79 17.20 -15.28
C ASN A 147 -4.17 17.38 -13.88
N GLY A 148 -2.87 17.14 -13.73
CA GLY A 148 -2.17 17.19 -12.43
C GLY A 148 -2.32 15.91 -11.59
N ASP A 149 -3.13 14.95 -12.04
CA ASP A 149 -3.18 13.60 -11.46
C ASP A 149 -1.86 12.88 -11.72
N ARG A 150 -1.36 12.16 -10.72
CA ARG A 150 -0.17 11.32 -10.92
C ARG A 150 -0.60 9.97 -11.45
N VAL A 151 -0.34 9.76 -12.74
CA VAL A 151 -0.42 8.44 -13.34
C VAL A 151 0.87 7.72 -13.06
N HIS A 152 0.82 6.78 -12.12
CA HIS A 152 1.91 5.87 -11.89
C HIS A 152 1.68 4.66 -12.79
N SER A 153 2.32 4.64 -13.97
CA SER A 153 2.60 3.33 -14.56
C SER A 153 3.59 2.68 -13.60
N ASP A 154 3.20 1.60 -12.94
CA ASP A 154 4.09 0.83 -12.06
C ASP A 154 5.07 0.03 -12.92
N SER A 155 5.66 0.69 -13.91
CA SER A 155 6.61 0.16 -14.89
C SER A 155 7.96 -0.16 -14.28
N GLN A 156 8.19 0.29 -13.04
CA GLN A 156 9.50 0.21 -12.39
C GLN A 156 9.58 -0.85 -11.31
N GLN A 157 9.04 -2.02 -11.62
CA GLN A 157 8.96 -3.22 -10.78
C GLN A 157 7.60 -3.29 -10.07
N ILE A 158 6.73 -4.13 -10.64
CA ILE A 158 6.19 -5.18 -9.77
C ILE A 158 7.46 -5.84 -9.21
N GLU A 159 7.97 -5.34 -8.07
CA GLU A 159 8.98 -6.02 -7.28
C GLU A 159 8.41 -7.43 -7.22
N ALA A 160 9.09 -8.45 -7.74
CA ALA A 160 8.47 -9.77 -7.99
C ALA A 160 7.94 -10.44 -6.70
N TRP A 161 7.97 -9.71 -5.57
CA TRP A 161 7.56 -10.11 -4.25
C TRP A 161 8.28 -11.41 -3.91
N PHE A 162 9.61 -11.38 -4.08
CA PHE A 162 10.48 -12.54 -3.96
C PHE A 162 10.10 -13.71 -4.87
N GLY A 163 9.57 -13.42 -6.07
CA GLY A 163 9.16 -14.41 -7.06
C GLY A 163 7.74 -14.95 -6.89
N LEU A 164 6.97 -14.45 -5.91
CA LEU A 164 5.59 -14.84 -5.66
C LEU A 164 4.61 -14.29 -6.71
N VAL A 165 4.98 -13.18 -7.37
CA VAL A 165 4.32 -12.69 -8.58
C VAL A 165 5.14 -13.12 -9.78
N ASN A 166 4.72 -14.22 -10.39
CA ASN A 166 5.38 -14.83 -11.54
C ASN A 166 4.55 -14.53 -12.79
N ASP A 167 4.54 -13.26 -13.24
CA ASP A 167 3.95 -12.91 -14.53
C ASP A 167 5.00 -13.09 -15.63
N ARG A 168 4.71 -13.92 -16.61
CA ARG A 168 5.60 -14.20 -17.75
C ARG A 168 5.78 -12.99 -18.68
N ASN A 169 4.93 -11.96 -18.56
CA ASN A 169 5.01 -10.72 -19.32
C ASN A 169 5.70 -9.58 -18.55
N THR A 170 5.87 -9.72 -17.23
CA THR A 170 6.96 -9.00 -16.57
C THR A 170 8.20 -9.77 -16.95
N HIS A 171 9.03 -9.20 -17.83
CA HIS A 171 10.45 -9.56 -17.76
C HIS A 171 10.78 -9.57 -16.27
N ALA A 172 11.32 -10.69 -15.79
CA ALA A 172 12.22 -10.64 -14.66
C ALA A 172 13.35 -9.71 -15.10
N LEU A 173 13.06 -8.40 -15.12
CA LEU A 173 14.07 -7.38 -15.14
C LEU A 173 14.79 -7.71 -13.85
N ALA A 174 15.96 -8.33 -14.02
CA ALA A 174 16.97 -8.34 -12.99
C ALA A 174 16.88 -6.98 -12.30
N PRO A 175 16.79 -6.96 -10.96
CA PRO A 175 16.51 -5.73 -10.22
C PRO A 175 17.35 -4.62 -10.85
N PRO A 176 16.76 -3.47 -11.28
CA PRO A 176 17.58 -2.38 -11.74
C PRO A 176 18.54 -2.11 -10.60
N SER A 177 19.78 -2.48 -10.88
CA SER A 177 20.90 -2.32 -9.99
C SER A 177 21.17 -0.84 -10.03
N LEU A 178 20.53 -0.12 -9.13
CA LEU A 178 21.25 0.93 -8.46
C LEU A 178 21.53 0.37 -7.08
N PRO A 179 22.68 -0.32 -6.89
CA PRO A 179 23.29 -0.43 -5.57
C PRO A 179 23.24 0.98 -4.98
N SER A 180 22.37 1.19 -4.00
CA SER A 180 22.49 2.39 -3.20
C SER A 180 23.56 2.08 -2.17
N ASP A 181 24.55 2.97 -2.08
CA ASP A 181 25.41 3.02 -0.91
C ASP A 181 24.63 3.43 0.36
N GLU A 182 23.43 3.95 0.20
CA GLU A 182 22.64 4.38 1.34
C GLU A 182 21.89 3.20 1.98
N PRO A 183 21.79 3.18 3.32
CA PRO A 183 20.88 2.29 4.02
C PRO A 183 19.46 2.39 3.46
N CYS A 184 18.73 1.28 3.48
CA CYS A 184 17.34 1.22 3.06
C CYS A 184 16.55 2.14 3.99
N SER A 185 15.83 3.11 3.44
CA SER A 185 15.03 4.08 4.21
C SER A 185 13.82 3.44 4.90
N ARG A 186 13.33 2.30 4.39
CA ARG A 186 12.05 1.71 4.82
C ARG A 186 11.91 1.45 6.33
N PRO A 187 12.93 0.92 7.05
CA PRO A 187 12.87 0.74 8.51
C PRO A 187 12.93 2.05 9.31
N PHE A 188 13.26 3.18 8.68
CA PHE A 188 13.45 4.49 9.33
C PHE A 188 12.30 5.46 9.05
N GLU A 189 11.77 5.46 7.83
CA GLU A 189 10.89 6.53 7.34
C GLU A 189 9.59 5.99 6.73
N ASP A 190 9.70 5.06 5.78
CA ASP A 190 8.64 4.88 4.79
C ASP A 190 7.54 3.88 5.16
N THR A 191 7.82 2.83 5.96
CA THR A 191 6.84 1.75 6.13
C THR A 191 6.96 0.99 7.46
N PHE A 192 5.98 1.19 8.34
CA PHE A 192 5.64 0.27 9.42
C PHE A 192 4.29 -0.38 9.08
N MET A 193 4.26 -1.69 8.94
CA MET A 193 3.05 -2.41 8.53
C MET A 193 2.49 -3.19 9.70
N VAL A 194 1.19 -3.00 9.95
CA VAL A 194 0.42 -3.83 10.88
C VAL A 194 -0.37 -4.84 10.08
N LEU A 195 -0.10 -6.12 10.30
CA LEU A 195 -0.80 -7.23 9.67
C LEU A 195 -2.24 -7.32 10.19
N TYR A 196 -3.09 -8.06 9.46
CA TYR A 196 -4.51 -8.17 9.79
C TYR A 196 -4.79 -8.78 11.18
N ASP A 197 -3.81 -9.47 11.76
CA ASP A 197 -3.86 -10.11 13.07
C ASP A 197 -3.15 -9.29 14.17
N GLY A 198 -2.61 -8.12 13.85
CA GLY A 198 -1.98 -7.20 14.81
C GLY A 198 -0.45 -7.31 14.89
N ARG A 199 0.15 -8.36 14.31
CA ARG A 199 1.61 -8.47 14.19
C ARG A 199 2.18 -7.33 13.34
N CYS A 200 3.37 -6.88 13.67
CA CYS A 200 4.04 -5.77 12.99
C CYS A 200 5.25 -6.25 12.19
N VAL A 201 5.44 -5.68 11.01
CA VAL A 201 6.64 -5.87 10.17
C VAL A 201 7.17 -4.52 9.70
N ALA A 202 8.48 -4.47 9.43
CA ALA A 202 9.20 -3.22 9.13
C ALA A 202 9.18 -2.79 7.65
N CYS A 203 8.44 -3.52 6.80
CA CYS A 203 8.40 -3.26 5.37
C CYS A 203 7.17 -3.90 4.73
N CYS A 204 6.59 -3.23 3.72
CA CYS A 204 5.49 -3.78 2.93
C CYS A 204 5.83 -5.10 2.22
N GLN A 205 7.11 -5.35 1.90
CA GLN A 205 7.57 -6.60 1.30
C GLN A 205 7.54 -7.80 2.26
N ASP A 206 7.60 -7.56 3.56
CA ASP A 206 7.61 -8.62 4.59
C ASP A 206 6.19 -9.13 4.91
N VAL A 207 5.17 -8.70 4.17
CA VAL A 207 3.76 -9.04 4.45
C VAL A 207 3.36 -10.42 3.92
N ILE A 208 4.00 -10.94 2.86
CA ILE A 208 3.58 -12.22 2.26
C ILE A 208 4.14 -13.42 3.03
N GLU A 209 5.39 -13.34 3.43
CA GLU A 209 6.05 -14.34 4.29
C GLU A 209 6.77 -13.57 5.39
N PRO A 210 6.07 -13.18 6.48
CA PRO A 210 6.64 -12.38 7.55
C PRO A 210 7.75 -13.14 8.26
N GLY A 211 8.98 -12.93 7.76
CA GLY A 211 10.19 -13.56 8.25
C GLY A 211 10.75 -12.83 9.46
N HIS A 212 10.36 -11.57 9.65
CA HIS A 212 10.90 -10.70 10.70
C HIS A 212 9.81 -9.85 11.38
N VAL A 213 9.00 -10.50 12.23
CA VAL A 213 8.00 -9.81 13.06
C VAL A 213 8.68 -8.98 14.16
N VAL A 214 8.45 -7.67 14.12
CA VAL A 214 9.08 -6.68 15.01
C VAL A 214 8.26 -6.34 16.25
N GLY A 215 6.99 -6.74 16.32
CA GLY A 215 6.12 -6.58 17.49
C GLY A 215 4.69 -7.06 17.23
N ASP A 216 3.80 -6.83 18.20
CA ASP A 216 2.37 -7.16 18.11
C ASP A 216 1.53 -6.11 18.84
N LEU A 217 0.59 -5.46 18.13
CA LEU A 217 -0.26 -4.40 18.69
C LEU A 217 -1.45 -4.92 19.52
N ASN A 218 -1.63 -6.23 19.61
CA ASN A 218 -2.51 -6.81 20.62
C ASN A 218 -1.88 -6.76 22.04
N GLU A 219 -0.55 -6.63 22.12
CA GLU A 219 0.20 -6.69 23.37
C GLU A 219 0.97 -5.40 23.68
N GLN A 220 1.34 -4.62 22.67
CA GLN A 220 2.23 -3.47 22.77
C GLN A 220 1.62 -2.23 22.10
N SER A 221 2.00 -1.03 22.53
CA SER A 221 1.64 0.18 21.78
C SER A 221 2.47 0.32 20.50
N LEU A 222 1.98 1.10 19.54
CA LEU A 222 2.66 1.42 18.29
C LEU A 222 4.06 2.01 18.56
N MET A 223 4.17 2.90 19.55
CA MET A 223 5.46 3.51 19.91
C MET A 223 6.38 2.53 20.65
N ASP A 224 5.86 1.60 21.43
CA ASP A 224 6.66 0.54 22.05
C ASP A 224 7.27 -0.38 21.00
N VAL A 225 6.52 -0.73 19.96
CA VAL A 225 7.06 -1.53 18.85
C VAL A 225 8.07 -0.71 18.04
N TRP A 226 7.73 0.54 17.69
CA TRP A 226 8.58 1.40 16.86
C TRP A 226 9.94 1.69 17.50
N HIS A 227 9.98 1.88 18.82
CA HIS A 227 11.21 2.10 19.59
C HIS A 227 11.75 0.81 20.26
N GLY A 228 11.09 -0.32 20.04
CA GLY A 228 11.44 -1.59 20.65
C GLY A 228 12.76 -2.17 20.13
N GLU A 229 13.32 -3.09 20.90
CA GLU A 229 14.64 -3.70 20.64
C GLU A 229 14.76 -4.28 19.23
N LYS A 230 13.70 -4.93 18.71
CA LYS A 230 13.70 -5.52 17.37
C LYS A 230 13.83 -4.47 16.27
N MET A 231 13.08 -3.37 16.35
CA MET A 231 13.17 -2.27 15.37
C MET A 231 14.52 -1.55 15.48
N VAL A 232 15.02 -1.31 16.69
CA VAL A 232 16.33 -0.69 16.92
C VAL A 232 17.45 -1.57 16.35
N ALA A 233 17.42 -2.88 16.63
CA ALA A 233 18.37 -3.84 16.09
C ALA A 233 18.31 -3.89 14.56
N LEU A 234 17.10 -3.94 13.97
CA LEU A 234 16.94 -3.93 12.51
C LEU A 234 17.54 -2.67 11.88
N ARG A 235 17.24 -1.48 12.43
CA ARG A 235 17.82 -0.22 11.95
C ARG A 235 19.34 -0.24 12.05
N GLN A 236 19.90 -0.70 13.16
CA GLN A 236 21.36 -0.84 13.33
C GLN A 236 21.97 -1.77 12.27
N ARG A 237 21.33 -2.92 12.02
CA ARG A 237 21.74 -3.88 10.97
C ARG A 237 21.75 -3.25 9.57
N HIS A 238 20.80 -2.37 9.28
CA HIS A 238 20.79 -1.60 8.03
C HIS A 238 21.89 -0.53 7.97
N LEU A 239 22.15 0.20 9.07
CA LEU A 239 23.26 1.16 9.15
C LEU A 239 24.63 0.49 8.98
N ASP A 240 24.78 -0.70 9.57
CA ASP A 240 26.00 -1.52 9.49
C ASP A 240 26.14 -2.24 8.13
N ARG A 241 25.15 -2.08 7.23
CA ARG A 241 25.04 -2.82 5.96
C ARG A 241 25.20 -4.33 6.14
N ASN A 242 24.68 -4.88 7.23
CA ASN A 242 24.70 -6.31 7.47
C ASN A 242 23.29 -6.75 7.81
N VAL A 243 22.61 -7.31 6.81
CA VAL A 243 21.25 -7.86 6.93
C VAL A 243 21.24 -9.37 6.73
N GLU A 244 22.41 -10.01 6.82
CA GLU A 244 22.53 -11.47 6.74
C GLU A 244 21.63 -12.12 7.81
N GLY A 245 20.92 -13.18 7.41
CA GLY A 245 19.98 -13.89 8.28
C GLY A 245 18.66 -13.15 8.56
N ILE A 246 18.46 -11.92 8.07
CA ILE A 246 17.21 -11.17 8.22
C ILE A 246 16.39 -11.31 6.94
N SER A 247 15.41 -12.20 6.93
CA SER A 247 14.46 -12.31 5.81
C SER A 247 13.38 -11.23 5.91
N PRO A 248 13.00 -10.54 4.82
CA PRO A 248 13.49 -10.75 3.45
C PRO A 248 14.65 -9.80 3.06
N CYS A 249 15.16 -9.00 4.00
CA CYS A 249 16.23 -8.04 3.75
C CYS A 249 17.51 -8.69 3.19
N ASN A 250 17.83 -9.94 3.52
CA ASN A 250 18.98 -10.66 2.99
C ASN A 250 18.88 -11.02 1.49
N ILE A 251 17.67 -10.99 0.91
CA ILE A 251 17.40 -11.32 -0.50
C ILE A 251 16.73 -10.17 -1.26
N CYS A 252 16.51 -9.03 -0.62
CA CYS A 252 15.88 -7.86 -1.23
C CYS A 252 16.84 -7.15 -2.18
N ALA A 253 16.35 -6.75 -3.35
CA ALA A 253 17.10 -6.01 -4.35
C ALA A 253 17.70 -4.68 -3.84
N ARG A 254 17.09 -4.06 -2.82
CA ARG A 254 17.55 -2.79 -2.22
C ARG A 254 18.77 -2.97 -1.30
N THR A 255 19.03 -4.19 -0.87
CA THR A 255 20.03 -4.54 0.14
C THR A 255 20.98 -5.63 -0.34
N VAL A 256 20.75 -6.21 -1.52
CA VAL A 256 21.62 -7.23 -2.13
C VAL A 256 23.05 -6.73 -2.37
N SER A 257 23.22 -5.40 -2.46
CA SER A 257 24.52 -4.72 -2.57
C SER A 257 25.16 -4.37 -1.23
N TYR A 258 24.52 -4.68 -0.09
CA TYR A 258 25.17 -4.59 1.20
C TYR A 258 26.30 -5.60 1.20
N GLU A 259 27.50 -5.13 0.86
CA GLU A 259 28.63 -5.98 0.58
C GLU A 259 28.89 -6.90 1.77
N ARG A 260 29.02 -8.19 1.45
CA ARG A 260 29.69 -9.20 2.25
C ARG A 260 31.18 -8.81 2.37
N ARG A 261 31.49 -7.74 3.08
CA ARG A 261 32.87 -7.35 3.41
C ARG A 261 33.43 -8.22 4.51
#